data_AF-A0A090WZ08-F1
#
_entry.id   AF-A0A090WZ08-F1
#
_cell.length_a   1.000
_cell.length_b   1.000
_cell.length_c   1.000
_cell.angle_alpha   90.00
_cell.angle_beta   90.00
_cell.angle_gamma   90.00
#
_symmetry.space_group_name_H-M   'P 1'
#
loop_
_entity.id
_entity.type
_entity.pdbx_description
1 polymer ?
#
loop_
_entity_poly.entity_id
_entity_poly.type
_entity_poly.pdbx_seq_one_letter_code
_entity_poly.pdbx_strand_id
1 'polypeptide(L)'
;MKNKLILIACIISLFAACTSSDDYDAPNSFSDVSWYTSAFRSATLGVSVNDFASFSDLSQGELSHSWTIEEGSFFLEGPITRSDSVYDEFIIEPRSLETEDKTVHVLFTEGGLKKVRLYNVFKDSVAFKGGDDFIFPAKRESGQWVIDTTFIVDVYDTIVPQILIRQNGVVIPHESVSDIITVEAGSTLELVDVTTIGRPNTRSWNIAGVTNTDSLAVIQFNKLGEFKGNLNLSRQGGRNTWRL
;
A
#
# COMPACT_ATOMS: atom_id res chain seq x y z
N MET A 1 -62.38 55.87 2.01
CA MET A 1 -61.78 55.05 0.93
C MET A 1 -60.31 55.41 0.65
N LYS A 2 -59.90 56.68 0.77
CA LYS A 2 -58.51 57.15 0.58
C LYS A 2 -57.45 56.43 1.45
N ASN A 3 -57.75 56.16 2.72
CA ASN A 3 -56.80 55.48 3.63
C ASN A 3 -56.66 53.96 3.37
N LYS A 4 -57.66 53.32 2.76
CA LYS A 4 -57.58 51.91 2.35
C LYS A 4 -56.75 51.73 1.08
N LEU A 5 -56.77 52.73 0.18
CA LEU A 5 -55.94 52.77 -1.02
C LEU A 5 -54.45 52.94 -0.70
N ILE A 6 -54.10 53.74 0.33
CA ILE A 6 -52.71 53.89 0.78
C ILE A 6 -52.20 52.58 1.39
N LEU A 7 -53.01 51.89 2.19
CA LEU A 7 -52.63 50.61 2.78
C LEU A 7 -52.43 49.51 1.73
N ILE A 8 -53.27 49.48 0.69
CA ILE A 8 -53.14 48.54 -0.44
C ILE A 8 -51.92 48.88 -1.30
N ALA A 9 -51.63 50.16 -1.53
CA ALA A 9 -50.43 50.59 -2.24
C ALA A 9 -49.13 50.25 -1.48
N CYS A 10 -49.11 50.40 -0.15
CA CYS A 10 -47.97 50.01 0.68
C CYS A 10 -47.73 48.49 0.70
N ILE A 11 -48.81 47.68 0.67
CA ILE A 11 -48.71 46.22 0.60
C ILE A 11 -48.20 45.76 -0.77
N ILE A 12 -48.63 46.40 -1.86
CA ILE A 12 -48.14 46.09 -3.22
C ILE A 12 -46.66 46.49 -3.40
N SER A 13 -46.20 47.58 -2.77
CA SER A 13 -44.77 47.95 -2.79
C SER A 13 -43.87 47.00 -2.00
N LEU A 14 -44.40 46.29 -1.00
CA LEU A 14 -43.66 45.24 -0.27
C LEU A 14 -43.43 43.99 -1.13
N PHE A 15 -44.32 43.68 -2.08
CA PHE A 15 -44.14 42.56 -3.01
C PHE A 15 -43.26 42.91 -4.21
N ALA A 16 -43.24 44.18 -4.66
CA ALA A 16 -42.35 44.64 -5.74
C ALA A 16 -40.88 44.72 -5.28
N ALA A 17 -40.63 45.00 -3.99
CA ALA A 17 -39.28 45.05 -3.42
C ALA A 17 -38.62 43.66 -3.25
N CYS A 18 -39.38 42.56 -3.33
CA CYS A 18 -38.85 41.18 -3.30
C CYS A 18 -38.63 40.60 -4.72
N THR A 19 -38.58 41.45 -5.75
CA THR A 19 -38.27 41.03 -7.13
C THR A 19 -37.02 41.68 -7.70
N SER A 20 -36.14 42.22 -6.85
CA SER A 20 -34.72 42.15 -7.16
C SER A 20 -34.39 40.67 -7.21
N SER A 21 -34.13 40.18 -8.41
CA SER A 21 -33.51 38.90 -8.66
C SER A 21 -32.31 38.78 -7.73
N ASP A 22 -32.50 38.08 -6.61
CA ASP A 22 -31.43 37.32 -6.00
C ASP A 22 -31.08 36.27 -7.06
N ASP A 23 -30.29 36.71 -8.05
CA ASP A 23 -29.42 35.84 -8.81
C ASP A 23 -28.52 35.23 -7.74
N TYR A 24 -29.01 34.15 -7.13
CA TYR A 24 -28.17 33.25 -6.40
C TYR A 24 -27.21 32.68 -7.43
N ASP A 25 -26.10 33.38 -7.63
CA ASP A 25 -24.91 32.84 -8.24
C ASP A 25 -24.44 31.74 -7.30
N ALA A 26 -24.95 30.52 -7.54
CA ALA A 26 -24.41 29.33 -6.92
C ALA A 26 -22.89 29.43 -7.03
N PRO A 27 -22.15 29.25 -5.91
CA PRO A 27 -20.70 29.34 -5.94
C PRO A 27 -20.19 28.55 -7.13
N ASN A 28 -19.35 29.20 -7.94
CA ASN A 28 -18.65 28.57 -9.04
C ASN A 28 -18.19 27.17 -8.61
N SER A 29 -18.61 26.13 -9.33
CA SER A 29 -18.30 24.75 -8.95
C SER A 29 -16.80 24.62 -8.70
N PHE A 30 -16.43 24.38 -7.44
CA PHE A 30 -15.05 24.34 -6.99
C PHE A 30 -14.45 22.98 -7.29
N SER A 31 -13.24 22.97 -7.86
CA SER A 31 -12.47 21.76 -8.11
C SER A 31 -11.32 21.69 -7.13
N ASP A 32 -11.16 20.56 -6.44
CA ASP A 32 -10.04 20.30 -5.53
C ASP A 32 -9.69 18.83 -5.51
N VAL A 33 -8.44 18.53 -5.20
CA VAL A 33 -7.91 17.17 -5.21
C VAL A 33 -7.36 16.82 -3.83
N SER A 34 -7.84 15.70 -3.30
CA SER A 34 -7.38 15.17 -2.02
C SER A 34 -7.58 13.66 -2.00
N TRP A 35 -6.74 12.95 -1.27
CA TRP A 35 -6.87 11.51 -1.07
C TRP A 35 -6.33 11.12 0.29
N TYR A 36 -6.71 9.93 0.73
CA TYR A 36 -6.33 9.38 1.99
C TYR A 36 -6.04 7.88 1.86
N THR A 37 -5.07 7.38 2.62
CA THR A 37 -4.74 5.94 2.62
C THR A 37 -4.58 5.44 4.05
N SER A 38 -4.72 4.13 4.26
CA SER A 38 -4.46 3.47 5.55
C SER A 38 -3.01 3.60 6.03
N ALA A 39 -2.09 4.09 5.20
CA ALA A 39 -0.70 4.38 5.57
C ALA A 39 -0.57 5.66 6.44
N PHE A 40 -1.63 6.46 6.57
CA PHE A 40 -1.60 7.78 7.22
C PHE A 40 -0.45 8.65 6.67
N ARG A 41 0.55 8.97 7.52
CA ARG A 41 1.74 9.78 7.20
C ARG A 41 2.98 8.93 6.88
N SER A 42 2.83 7.61 6.84
CA SER A 42 3.96 6.73 6.51
C SER A 42 4.37 6.95 5.06
N ALA A 43 5.68 7.14 4.83
CA ALA A 43 6.23 7.21 3.49
C ALA A 43 6.07 5.88 2.72
N THR A 44 5.82 4.78 3.44
CA THR A 44 5.63 3.44 2.88
C THR A 44 4.34 2.83 3.40
N LEU A 45 3.45 2.42 2.49
CA LEU A 45 2.28 1.61 2.82
C LEU A 45 2.69 0.14 2.75
N GLY A 46 2.82 -0.50 3.91
CA GLY A 46 3.17 -1.91 4.02
C GLY A 46 2.00 -2.73 4.58
N VAL A 47 1.71 -3.87 3.95
CA VAL A 47 0.66 -4.81 4.37
C VAL A 47 1.18 -6.25 4.29
N SER A 48 0.53 -7.20 4.96
CA SER A 48 0.88 -8.61 4.81
C SER A 48 0.14 -9.23 3.62
N VAL A 49 0.64 -10.33 3.08
CA VAL A 49 -0.15 -11.18 2.16
C VAL A 49 -1.43 -11.63 2.86
N ASN A 50 -2.53 -11.65 2.11
CA ASN A 50 -3.90 -11.91 2.57
C ASN A 50 -4.43 -10.87 3.55
N ASP A 51 -3.89 -9.66 3.50
CA ASP A 51 -4.38 -8.49 4.23
C ASP A 51 -4.73 -7.37 3.24
N PHE A 52 -5.44 -6.35 3.70
CA PHE A 52 -5.94 -5.28 2.85
C PHE A 52 -5.44 -3.89 3.25
N ALA A 53 -5.45 -2.98 2.28
CA ALA A 53 -5.28 -1.54 2.52
C ALA A 53 -6.49 -0.77 2.01
N SER A 54 -6.78 0.37 2.65
CA SER A 54 -7.89 1.23 2.28
C SER A 54 -7.40 2.51 1.63
N PHE A 55 -8.10 2.95 0.59
CA PHE A 55 -7.81 4.16 -0.16
C PHE A 55 -9.11 4.94 -0.35
N SER A 56 -9.06 6.24 -0.14
CA SER A 56 -10.21 7.13 -0.32
C SER A 56 -9.80 8.31 -1.19
N ASP A 57 -10.55 8.53 -2.26
CA ASP A 57 -10.53 9.76 -3.02
C ASP A 57 -11.45 10.77 -2.34
N LEU A 58 -10.88 11.87 -1.87
CA LEU A 58 -11.58 12.98 -1.21
C LEU A 58 -11.70 14.19 -2.15
N SER A 59 -11.35 14.02 -3.42
CA SER A 59 -11.48 15.06 -4.45
C SER A 59 -12.92 15.49 -4.64
N GLN A 60 -13.09 16.72 -5.10
CA GLN A 60 -14.37 17.35 -5.41
C GLN A 60 -14.29 18.05 -6.76
N GLY A 61 -15.40 18.04 -7.50
CA GLY A 61 -15.49 18.73 -8.79
C GLY A 61 -14.77 18.01 -9.93
N GLU A 62 -14.40 16.75 -9.75
CA GLU A 62 -13.91 15.90 -10.84
C GLU A 62 -15.00 15.66 -11.90
N LEU A 63 -14.57 15.61 -13.16
CA LEU A 63 -15.36 15.13 -14.30
C LEU A 63 -15.45 13.60 -14.30
N SER A 64 -14.37 12.94 -13.87
CA SER A 64 -14.30 11.49 -13.71
C SER A 64 -13.22 11.11 -12.71
N HIS A 65 -13.39 9.94 -12.11
CA HIS A 65 -12.55 9.37 -11.07
C HIS A 65 -12.51 7.85 -11.28
N SER A 66 -11.35 7.22 -11.14
CA SER A 66 -11.28 5.76 -10.99
C SER A 66 -10.06 5.29 -10.20
N TRP A 67 -10.22 4.13 -9.60
CA TRP A 67 -9.16 3.33 -9.00
C TRP A 67 -8.81 2.16 -9.91
N THR A 68 -7.51 1.88 -10.09
CA THR A 68 -7.03 0.68 -10.80
C THR A 68 -6.07 -0.12 -9.94
N ILE A 69 -6.24 -1.44 -9.90
CA ILE A 69 -5.37 -2.39 -9.18
C ILE A 69 -4.71 -3.40 -10.14
N GLU A 70 -3.64 -4.05 -9.70
CA GLU A 70 -2.95 -5.09 -10.45
C GLU A 70 -3.53 -6.49 -10.18
N GLU A 71 -3.30 -7.44 -11.09
CA GLU A 71 -3.63 -8.85 -10.88
C GLU A 71 -3.02 -9.40 -9.56
N GLY A 72 -3.72 -10.36 -8.95
CA GLY A 72 -3.41 -10.84 -7.61
C GLY A 72 -3.84 -9.87 -6.49
N SER A 73 -4.65 -8.86 -6.82
CA SER A 73 -5.31 -7.96 -5.87
C SER A 73 -6.81 -7.92 -6.14
N PHE A 74 -7.62 -7.66 -5.11
CA PHE A 74 -9.08 -7.70 -5.22
C PHE A 74 -9.72 -6.54 -4.45
N PHE A 75 -10.77 -5.95 -5.02
CA PHE A 75 -11.61 -5.02 -4.28
C PHE A 75 -12.51 -5.79 -3.30
N LEU A 76 -12.65 -5.25 -2.09
CA LEU A 76 -13.49 -5.83 -1.04
C LEU A 76 -14.74 -4.97 -0.79
N GLU A 77 -15.87 -5.64 -0.58
CA GLU A 77 -17.14 -5.07 -0.15
C GLU A 77 -17.12 -4.87 1.38
N GLY A 78 -17.62 -3.72 1.83
CA GLY A 78 -17.82 -3.45 3.25
C GLY A 78 -19.17 -3.96 3.77
N PRO A 79 -19.36 -3.96 5.10
CA PRO A 79 -18.41 -3.53 6.12
C PRO A 79 -17.42 -4.63 6.53
N ILE A 80 -16.13 -4.30 6.56
CA ILE A 80 -15.08 -5.14 7.17
C ILE A 80 -14.87 -4.69 8.61
N THR A 81 -14.93 -5.63 9.55
CA THR A 81 -14.78 -5.41 10.98
C THR A 81 -13.37 -5.73 11.46
N ARG A 82 -13.02 -5.24 12.66
CA ARG A 82 -11.71 -5.52 13.27
C ARG A 82 -11.51 -6.98 13.70
N SER A 83 -12.58 -7.76 13.79
CA SER A 83 -12.51 -9.19 14.11
C SER A 83 -12.27 -10.07 12.88
N ASP A 84 -12.44 -9.52 11.68
CA ASP A 84 -12.28 -10.26 10.46
C ASP A 84 -10.80 -10.49 10.18
N SER A 85 -10.47 -11.73 9.84
CA SER A 85 -9.10 -12.21 9.59
C SER A 85 -8.98 -13.05 8.32
N VAL A 86 -10.11 -13.31 7.65
CA VAL A 86 -10.21 -13.96 6.35
C VAL A 86 -11.05 -13.03 5.48
N TYR A 87 -10.48 -12.55 4.38
CA TYR A 87 -11.10 -11.49 3.58
C TYR A 87 -11.67 -11.97 2.25
N ASP A 88 -11.44 -13.24 1.88
CA ASP A 88 -11.89 -13.82 0.61
C ASP A 88 -13.41 -13.72 0.40
N GLU A 89 -14.19 -13.78 1.48
CA GLU A 89 -15.66 -13.68 1.44
C GLU A 89 -16.17 -12.27 1.12
N PHE A 90 -15.32 -11.26 1.28
CA PHE A 90 -15.66 -9.87 0.98
C PHE A 90 -15.25 -9.48 -0.45
N ILE A 91 -14.64 -10.37 -1.24
CA ILE A 91 -14.23 -10.04 -2.61
C ILE A 91 -15.47 -9.68 -3.45
N ILE A 92 -15.45 -8.49 -4.06
CA ILE A 92 -16.51 -8.02 -4.94
C ILE A 92 -16.52 -8.87 -6.22
N GLU A 93 -17.69 -9.42 -6.56
CA GLU A 93 -17.93 -10.18 -7.78
C GLU A 93 -18.95 -9.45 -8.70
N PRO A 94 -18.76 -9.43 -10.03
CA PRO A 94 -17.64 -10.01 -10.76
C PRO A 94 -16.34 -9.25 -10.52
N ARG A 95 -15.22 -9.98 -10.40
CA ARG A 95 -13.90 -9.38 -10.24
C ARG A 95 -13.62 -8.34 -11.33
N SER A 96 -13.18 -7.18 -10.90
CA SER A 96 -12.72 -6.07 -11.73
C SER A 96 -11.37 -5.57 -11.23
N LEU A 97 -10.56 -5.07 -12.15
CA LEU A 97 -9.32 -4.34 -11.83
C LEU A 97 -9.54 -2.83 -11.75
N GLU A 98 -10.75 -2.35 -12.04
CA GLU A 98 -11.13 -0.94 -11.99
C GLU A 98 -12.47 -0.74 -11.26
N THR A 99 -12.58 0.36 -10.52
CA THR A 99 -13.84 0.83 -9.93
C THR A 99 -13.89 2.36 -9.87
N GLU A 100 -15.11 2.89 -9.82
CA GLU A 100 -15.43 4.32 -9.62
C GLU A 100 -15.88 4.62 -8.18
N ASP A 101 -15.70 3.67 -7.26
CA ASP A 101 -16.01 3.88 -5.86
C ASP A 101 -15.04 4.86 -5.20
N LYS A 102 -15.58 5.88 -4.54
CA LYS A 102 -14.77 6.90 -3.84
C LYS A 102 -13.83 6.31 -2.79
N THR A 103 -14.24 5.23 -2.11
CA THR A 103 -13.39 4.53 -1.14
C THR A 103 -13.33 3.06 -1.51
N VAL A 104 -12.11 2.53 -1.58
CA VAL A 104 -11.83 1.14 -1.92
C VAL A 104 -11.02 0.46 -0.82
N HIS A 105 -11.29 -0.83 -0.64
CA HIS A 105 -10.51 -1.75 0.17
C HIS A 105 -9.87 -2.76 -0.77
N VAL A 106 -8.55 -2.83 -0.78
CA VAL A 106 -7.79 -3.67 -1.71
C VAL A 106 -7.09 -4.77 -0.93
N LEU A 107 -7.53 -6.01 -1.14
CA LEU A 107 -6.87 -7.23 -0.68
C LEU A 107 -5.68 -7.56 -1.56
N PHE A 108 -4.55 -7.95 -0.95
CA PHE A 108 -3.35 -8.37 -1.67
C PHE A 108 -3.03 -9.84 -1.38
N THR A 109 -3.11 -10.71 -2.37
CA THR A 109 -2.87 -12.16 -2.20
C THR A 109 -1.47 -12.60 -2.60
N GLU A 110 -0.65 -11.68 -3.11
CA GLU A 110 0.71 -11.96 -3.57
C GLU A 110 1.72 -10.98 -2.99
N GLY A 111 2.84 -11.51 -2.51
CA GLY A 111 3.93 -10.70 -1.98
C GLY A 111 4.66 -9.91 -3.07
N GLY A 112 5.18 -8.74 -2.70
CA GLY A 112 5.93 -7.88 -3.61
C GLY A 112 5.50 -6.41 -3.55
N LEU A 113 5.95 -5.63 -4.52
CA LEU A 113 5.49 -4.26 -4.70
C LEU A 113 4.26 -4.28 -5.61
N LYS A 114 3.11 -3.87 -5.09
CA LYS A 114 1.84 -3.78 -5.82
C LYS A 114 1.46 -2.33 -6.04
N LYS A 115 0.76 -2.04 -7.13
CA LYS A 115 0.31 -0.69 -7.49
C LYS A 115 -1.19 -0.53 -7.30
N VAL A 116 -1.58 0.61 -6.75
CA VAL A 116 -2.94 1.10 -6.74
C VAL A 116 -2.94 2.50 -7.34
N ARG A 117 -3.62 2.69 -8.46
CA ARG A 117 -3.63 3.95 -9.22
C ARG A 117 -4.93 4.70 -8.97
N LEU A 118 -4.84 5.99 -8.66
CA LEU A 118 -5.95 6.94 -8.67
C LEU A 118 -5.83 7.81 -9.91
N TYR A 119 -6.88 7.85 -10.70
CA TYR A 119 -6.97 8.68 -11.89
C TYR A 119 -8.17 9.62 -11.80
N ASN A 120 -7.90 10.91 -11.69
CA ASN A 120 -8.93 11.95 -11.61
C ASN A 120 -8.78 12.94 -12.75
N VAL A 121 -9.91 13.33 -13.34
CA VAL A 121 -9.99 14.32 -14.42
C VAL A 121 -10.80 15.51 -13.93
N PHE A 122 -10.34 16.72 -14.17
CA PHE A 122 -10.94 17.97 -13.72
C PHE A 122 -11.11 18.94 -14.89
N LYS A 123 -12.10 19.83 -14.75
CA LYS A 123 -12.27 20.97 -15.67
C LYS A 123 -11.27 22.10 -15.40
N ASP A 124 -10.86 22.27 -14.14
CA ASP A 124 -9.96 23.33 -13.68
C ASP A 124 -8.61 22.75 -13.28
N SER A 125 -7.56 23.59 -13.28
CA SER A 125 -6.26 23.20 -12.75
C SER A 125 -6.36 23.04 -11.23
N VAL A 126 -6.03 21.85 -10.74
CA VAL A 126 -5.96 21.52 -9.31
C VAL A 126 -4.55 21.08 -8.93
N ALA A 127 -4.23 21.09 -7.63
CA ALA A 127 -2.96 20.58 -7.15
C ALA A 127 -3.11 20.03 -5.74
N PHE A 128 -2.67 18.79 -5.52
CA PHE A 128 -2.65 18.20 -4.19
C PHE A 128 -1.54 18.86 -3.38
N LYS A 129 -1.85 19.22 -2.13
CA LYS A 129 -0.92 19.82 -1.18
C LYS A 129 -0.71 18.86 -0.02
N GLY A 130 0.46 18.22 -0.01
CA GLY A 130 0.88 17.32 1.06
C GLY A 130 1.60 18.03 2.20
N GLY A 131 2.15 17.25 3.13
CA GLY A 131 3.08 17.75 4.14
C GLY A 131 4.40 18.23 3.51
N ASP A 132 5.20 18.96 4.30
CA ASP A 132 6.54 19.45 3.91
C ASP A 132 6.56 20.23 2.58
N ASP A 133 5.55 21.08 2.36
CA ASP A 133 5.36 21.88 1.14
C ASP A 133 5.31 21.06 -0.17
N PHE A 134 4.99 19.76 -0.07
CA PHE A 134 4.82 18.92 -1.25
C PHE A 134 3.61 19.38 -2.07
N ILE A 135 3.84 19.66 -3.36
CA ILE A 135 2.80 20.04 -4.30
C ILE A 135 2.82 19.06 -5.47
N PHE A 136 1.69 18.42 -5.73
CA PHE A 136 1.48 17.56 -6.89
C PHE A 136 0.42 18.19 -7.82
N PRO A 137 0.84 18.95 -8.84
CA PRO A 137 -0.09 19.66 -9.72
C PRO A 137 -0.70 18.74 -10.77
N ALA A 138 -1.93 19.04 -11.17
CA ALA A 138 -2.56 18.42 -12.32
C ALA A 138 -1.79 18.74 -13.61
N LYS A 139 -1.79 17.79 -14.54
CA LYS A 139 -1.20 17.94 -15.87
C LYS A 139 -2.30 18.15 -16.90
N ARG A 140 -2.04 19.00 -17.89
CA ARG A 140 -3.02 19.24 -18.96
C ARG A 140 -2.90 18.18 -20.04
N GLU A 141 -3.93 17.38 -20.23
CA GLU A 141 -3.98 16.27 -21.19
C GLU A 141 -5.27 16.35 -21.98
N SER A 142 -5.19 16.34 -23.33
CA SER A 142 -6.35 16.40 -24.22
C SER A 142 -7.36 17.53 -23.92
N GLY A 143 -6.89 18.64 -23.37
CA GLY A 143 -7.72 19.81 -23.02
C GLY A 143 -8.33 19.77 -21.61
N GLN A 144 -8.15 18.69 -20.86
CA GLN A 144 -8.60 18.52 -19.46
C GLN A 144 -7.41 18.54 -18.50
N TRP A 145 -7.67 18.67 -17.19
CA TRP A 145 -6.65 18.62 -16.15
C TRP A 145 -6.68 17.27 -15.44
N VAL A 146 -5.55 16.58 -15.39
CA VAL A 146 -5.46 15.20 -14.93
C VAL A 146 -4.55 15.11 -13.71
N ILE A 147 -5.03 14.44 -12.67
CA ILE A 147 -4.22 13.93 -11.56
C ILE A 147 -4.14 12.42 -11.73
N ASP A 148 -2.94 11.93 -12.01
CA ASP A 148 -2.63 10.51 -12.11
C ASP A 148 -1.55 10.18 -11.08
N THR A 149 -1.97 9.51 -10.00
CA THR A 149 -1.08 9.13 -8.91
C THR A 149 -1.14 7.63 -8.68
N THR A 150 0.01 7.04 -8.36
CA THR A 150 0.14 5.60 -8.10
C THR A 150 0.75 5.38 -6.73
N PHE A 151 0.00 4.70 -5.87
CA PHE A 151 0.44 4.25 -4.56
C PHE A 151 1.18 2.92 -4.70
N ILE A 152 2.39 2.86 -4.17
CA ILE A 152 3.15 1.63 -4.09
C ILE A 152 2.90 0.98 -2.72
N VAL A 153 2.37 -0.23 -2.75
CA VAL A 153 2.09 -1.05 -1.58
C VAL A 153 3.15 -2.13 -1.46
N ASP A 154 3.86 -2.16 -0.34
CA ASP A 154 4.84 -3.20 -0.04
C ASP A 154 4.17 -4.38 0.69
N VAL A 155 3.88 -5.45 -0.05
CA VAL A 155 3.17 -6.63 0.45
C VAL A 155 4.16 -7.67 0.98
N TYR A 156 4.21 -7.83 2.29
CA TYR A 156 5.09 -8.76 2.99
C TYR A 156 4.54 -10.18 2.96
N ASP A 157 5.27 -11.08 2.31
CA ASP A 157 4.94 -12.50 2.27
C ASP A 157 5.38 -13.24 3.55
N THR A 158 5.19 -14.55 3.62
CA THR A 158 5.87 -15.42 4.59
C THR A 158 7.31 -15.67 4.12
N ILE A 159 8.29 -15.62 5.02
CA ILE A 159 9.68 -15.96 4.67
C ILE A 159 9.76 -17.47 4.47
N VAL A 160 10.21 -17.91 3.30
CA VAL A 160 10.51 -19.32 3.01
C VAL A 160 12.02 -19.46 2.83
N PRO A 161 12.76 -19.89 3.87
CA PRO A 161 14.21 -19.98 3.80
C PRO A 161 14.67 -20.92 2.68
N GLN A 162 15.65 -20.49 1.90
CA GLN A 162 16.32 -21.31 0.90
C GLN A 162 17.83 -21.19 1.08
N ILE A 163 18.49 -22.33 1.23
CA ILE A 163 19.93 -22.41 1.43
C ILE A 163 20.56 -23.20 0.29
N LEU A 164 21.79 -22.84 -0.06
CA LEU A 164 22.65 -23.59 -0.95
C LEU A 164 23.90 -23.97 -0.19
N ILE A 165 24.27 -25.25 -0.22
CA ILE A 165 25.45 -25.76 0.49
C ILE A 165 26.49 -26.19 -0.53
N ARG A 166 27.74 -25.80 -0.33
CA ARG A 166 28.86 -26.22 -1.18
C ARG A 166 30.03 -26.74 -0.36
N GLN A 167 30.70 -27.74 -0.91
CA GLN A 167 32.00 -28.21 -0.44
C GLN A 167 32.99 -28.14 -1.62
N ASN A 168 34.10 -27.44 -1.43
CA ASN A 168 35.12 -27.26 -2.47
C ASN A 168 34.54 -26.76 -3.81
N GLY A 169 33.58 -25.84 -3.75
CA GLY A 169 32.88 -25.28 -4.91
C GLY A 169 31.79 -26.17 -5.53
N VAL A 170 31.59 -27.39 -5.05
CA VAL A 170 30.56 -28.32 -5.56
C VAL A 170 29.30 -28.22 -4.70
N VAL A 171 28.14 -28.07 -5.33
CA VAL A 171 26.84 -28.03 -4.64
C VAL A 171 26.50 -29.41 -4.07
N ILE A 172 26.15 -29.44 -2.79
CA ILE A 172 25.73 -30.64 -2.07
C ILE A 172 24.19 -30.66 -1.97
N PRO A 173 23.53 -31.70 -2.50
CA PRO A 173 22.09 -31.89 -2.32
C PRO A 173 21.71 -32.03 -0.84
N HIS A 174 20.61 -31.39 -0.43
CA HIS A 174 20.08 -31.42 0.94
C HIS A 174 18.56 -31.24 0.92
N GLU A 175 17.86 -32.14 0.23
CA GLU A 175 16.43 -32.03 -0.05
C GLU A 175 15.56 -32.38 1.16
N SER A 176 16.11 -33.09 2.15
CA SER A 176 15.40 -33.47 3.38
C SER A 176 16.02 -32.84 4.62
N VAL A 177 15.16 -32.52 5.59
CA VAL A 177 15.56 -32.07 6.93
C VAL A 177 16.37 -33.13 7.71
N SER A 178 16.37 -34.38 7.25
CA SER A 178 17.15 -35.48 7.83
C SER A 178 18.52 -35.67 7.18
N ASP A 179 18.85 -34.90 6.14
CA ASP A 179 20.08 -35.10 5.40
C ASP A 179 21.31 -34.77 6.26
N ILE A 180 22.29 -35.67 6.20
CA ILE A 180 23.55 -35.53 6.92
C ILE A 180 24.64 -35.18 5.91
N ILE A 181 25.30 -34.05 6.13
CA ILE A 181 26.40 -33.58 5.30
C ILE A 181 27.71 -33.94 5.99
N THR A 182 28.45 -34.88 5.41
CA THR A 182 29.77 -35.27 5.91
C THR A 182 30.81 -34.26 5.46
N VAL A 183 31.65 -33.80 6.40
CA VAL A 183 32.75 -32.86 6.15
C VAL A 183 34.02 -33.47 6.75
N GLU A 184 35.09 -33.54 5.96
CA GLU A 184 36.38 -34.00 6.46
C GLU A 184 36.96 -33.02 7.49
N ALA A 185 37.57 -33.54 8.56
CA ALA A 185 38.18 -32.70 9.58
C ALA A 185 39.27 -31.80 8.97
N GLY A 186 39.25 -30.52 9.31
CA GLY A 186 40.13 -29.51 8.71
C GLY A 186 39.63 -28.94 7.39
N SER A 187 38.43 -29.31 6.92
CA SER A 187 37.80 -28.73 5.72
C SER A 187 36.74 -27.67 6.07
N THR A 188 36.28 -26.97 5.04
CA THR A 188 35.22 -25.95 5.15
C THR A 188 33.92 -26.37 4.48
N LEU A 189 32.82 -25.83 4.99
CA LEU A 189 31.51 -25.84 4.33
C LEU A 189 31.12 -24.40 3.97
N GLU A 190 30.68 -24.18 2.74
CA GLU A 190 30.09 -22.91 2.30
C GLU A 190 28.57 -23.04 2.39
N LEU A 191 27.94 -22.13 3.13
CA LEU A 191 26.48 -22.02 3.20
C LEU A 191 26.07 -20.66 2.64
N VAL A 192 25.18 -20.68 1.66
CA VAL A 192 24.72 -19.48 0.97
C VAL A 192 23.22 -19.33 1.19
N ASP A 193 22.81 -18.17 1.70
CA ASP A 193 21.40 -17.78 1.76
C ASP A 193 20.97 -17.31 0.37
N VAL A 194 20.08 -18.08 -0.26
CA VAL A 194 19.50 -17.77 -1.57
C VAL A 194 18.01 -17.47 -1.46
N THR A 195 17.55 -17.14 -0.24
CA THR A 195 16.14 -16.85 0.04
C THR A 195 15.67 -15.62 -0.73
N THR A 196 14.62 -15.80 -1.55
CA THR A 196 13.98 -14.73 -2.31
C THR A 196 12.55 -14.46 -1.82
N ILE A 197 11.80 -15.52 -1.47
CA ILE A 197 10.41 -15.41 -1.00
C ILE A 197 10.37 -14.72 0.35
N GLY A 198 9.46 -13.76 0.47
CA GLY A 198 9.30 -12.95 1.66
C GLY A 198 10.41 -11.91 1.87
N ARG A 199 11.40 -11.76 1.00
CA ARG A 199 12.34 -10.61 1.03
C ARG A 199 12.90 -10.28 2.45
N PRO A 200 13.48 -11.25 3.18
CA PRO A 200 14.13 -10.96 4.45
C PRO A 200 15.28 -9.96 4.25
N ASN A 201 15.50 -9.07 5.21
CA ASN A 201 16.59 -8.08 5.16
C ASN A 201 17.62 -8.25 6.28
N THR A 202 17.40 -9.22 7.16
CA THR A 202 18.36 -9.62 8.20
C THR A 202 18.49 -11.13 8.21
N ARG A 203 19.71 -11.58 8.51
CA ARG A 203 20.07 -12.99 8.57
C ARG A 203 21.12 -13.24 9.65
N SER A 204 21.09 -14.43 10.23
CA SER A 204 22.11 -14.90 11.17
C SER A 204 22.25 -16.41 11.07
N TRP A 205 23.41 -16.86 10.62
CA TRP A 205 23.87 -18.23 10.71
C TRP A 205 24.44 -18.47 12.10
N ASN A 206 24.08 -19.57 12.74
CA ASN A 206 24.75 -20.07 13.92
C ASN A 206 25.07 -21.55 13.73
N ILE A 207 26.33 -21.87 13.47
CA ILE A 207 26.79 -23.22 13.10
C ILE A 207 28.11 -23.51 13.77
N ALA A 208 28.22 -24.65 14.46
CA ALA A 208 29.43 -25.07 15.15
C ALA A 208 30.02 -24.00 16.11
N GLY A 209 29.15 -23.17 16.71
CA GLY A 209 29.53 -22.08 17.61
C GLY A 209 30.03 -20.81 16.89
N VAL A 210 30.01 -20.77 15.55
CA VAL A 210 30.32 -19.59 14.74
C VAL A 210 29.03 -18.88 14.37
N THR A 211 29.01 -17.56 14.54
CA THR A 211 27.92 -16.70 14.08
C THR A 211 28.37 -15.92 12.83
N ASN A 212 27.52 -15.87 11.81
CA ASN A 212 27.78 -15.10 10.59
C ASN A 212 26.49 -14.42 10.10
N THR A 213 26.55 -13.16 9.68
CA THR A 213 25.38 -12.38 9.21
C THR A 213 25.42 -12.08 7.71
N ASP A 214 26.41 -12.60 7.00
CA ASP A 214 26.54 -12.46 5.55
C ASP A 214 25.66 -13.49 4.81
N SER A 215 25.39 -13.20 3.55
CA SER A 215 24.78 -14.11 2.59
C SER A 215 25.59 -15.39 2.39
N LEU A 216 26.92 -15.32 2.48
CA LEU A 216 27.83 -16.46 2.42
C LEU A 216 28.51 -16.68 3.77
N ALA A 217 28.26 -17.82 4.39
CA ALA A 217 28.96 -18.29 5.57
C ALA A 217 29.94 -19.41 5.20
N VAL A 218 31.24 -19.17 5.40
CA VAL A 218 32.29 -20.20 5.26
C VAL A 218 32.66 -20.70 6.65
N ILE A 219 32.33 -21.96 6.94
CA ILE A 219 32.49 -22.56 8.27
C ILE A 219 33.58 -23.62 8.22
N GLN A 220 34.61 -23.46 9.04
CA GLN A 220 35.74 -24.38 9.17
C GLN A 220 35.47 -25.41 10.28
N PHE A 221 35.57 -26.71 9.96
CA PHE A 221 35.31 -27.80 10.90
C PHE A 221 36.62 -28.45 11.37
N ASN A 222 37.14 -27.98 12.51
CA ASN A 222 38.44 -28.46 13.04
C ASN A 222 38.32 -29.56 14.10
N LYS A 223 37.11 -29.87 14.56
CA LYS A 223 36.86 -30.89 15.59
C LYS A 223 36.00 -31.99 15.01
N LEU A 224 36.32 -33.23 15.35
CA LEU A 224 35.46 -34.37 15.05
C LEU A 224 34.19 -34.29 15.90
N GLY A 225 33.06 -34.65 15.31
CA GLY A 225 31.77 -34.70 15.98
C GLY A 225 30.62 -34.30 15.08
N GLU A 226 29.41 -34.34 15.64
CA GLU A 226 28.20 -33.85 15.00
C GLU A 226 27.96 -32.39 15.39
N PHE A 227 27.61 -31.58 14.39
CA PHE A 227 27.28 -30.17 14.59
C PHE A 227 25.87 -29.90 14.11
N LYS A 228 25.14 -29.09 14.87
CA LYS A 228 23.86 -28.53 14.43
C LYS A 228 24.05 -27.06 14.11
N GLY A 229 23.33 -26.63 13.08
CA GLY A 229 23.33 -25.26 12.61
C GLY A 229 21.90 -24.74 12.47
N ASN A 230 21.74 -23.43 12.55
CA ASN A 230 20.50 -22.77 12.16
C ASN A 230 20.79 -21.52 11.32
N LEU A 231 19.83 -21.21 10.45
CA LEU A 231 19.72 -19.93 9.77
C LEU A 231 18.47 -19.24 10.31
N ASN A 232 18.64 -18.05 10.88
CA ASN A 232 17.53 -17.19 11.26
C ASN A 232 17.40 -16.09 10.22
N LEU A 233 16.22 -15.94 9.63
CA LEU A 233 15.88 -14.87 8.71
C LEU A 233 14.78 -14.02 9.32
N SER A 234 14.88 -12.71 9.18
CA SER A 234 13.81 -11.81 9.61
C SER A 234 13.76 -10.54 8.79
N ARG A 235 12.65 -9.80 8.95
CA ARG A 235 12.49 -8.44 8.44
C ARG A 235 12.57 -7.46 9.60
N GLN A 236 13.56 -6.59 9.58
CA GLN A 236 13.54 -5.38 10.40
C GLN A 236 12.96 -4.24 9.56
N GLY A 237 11.71 -3.87 9.87
CA GLY A 237 11.15 -2.58 9.48
C GLY A 237 11.50 -1.56 10.56
N GLY A 238 12.05 -0.42 10.19
CA GLY A 238 12.48 0.65 11.10
C GLY A 238 11.34 1.15 12.00
N ARG A 239 11.19 0.55 13.18
CA ARG A 239 10.48 1.15 14.30
C ARG A 239 11.43 2.15 14.96
N ASN A 240 11.30 3.42 14.60
CA ASN A 240 11.69 4.48 15.53
C ASN A 240 10.79 4.32 16.76
N THR A 241 11.41 3.84 17.83
CA THR A 241 10.90 3.98 19.19
C THR A 241 10.61 5.46 19.45
N TRP A 242 9.35 5.85 19.47
CA TRP A 242 8.93 7.02 20.22
C TRP A 242 8.68 6.55 21.65
N ARG A 243 9.62 6.87 22.54
CA ARG A 243 9.32 6.95 23.96
C ARG A 243 8.40 8.16 24.14
N LEU A 244 7.31 7.97 24.88
CA LEU A 244 6.56 9.06 25.50
C LEU A 244 7.50 9.87 26.42
#